data_AF-A0A7J3DNZ6-F1
#
_entry.id   AF-A0A7J3DNZ6-F1
#
_cell.length_a   1.000
_cell.length_b   1.000
_cell.length_c   1.000
_cell.angle_alpha   90.00
_cell.angle_beta   90.00
_cell.angle_gamma   90.00
#
_symmetry.space_group_name_H-M   'P 1'
#
loop_
_entity.id
_entity.type
_entity.pdbx_description
1 polymer ?
#
loop_
_entity_poly.entity_id
_entity_poly.type
_entity_poly.pdbx_seq_one_letter_code
_entity_poly.pdbx_strand_id
1 'polypeptide(L)'
;MLLQEKMKKILDLQISSTDGIDDIQVVSDKEYGYIVVLVNEKSLYNEILEAKLQNLEGKKIFPDLWIFGPYLYNNKESLKTTEQQK
;
A
#
# COMPACT_ATOMS: atom_id res chain seq x y z
N MET A 1 2.52 10.88 7.45
CA MET A 1 1.70 10.75 6.22
C MET A 1 0.55 9.79 6.48
N LEU A 2 -0.64 10.02 5.92
CA LEU A 2 -1.84 9.22 6.20
C LEU A 2 -1.83 7.89 5.46
N LEU A 3 -2.37 6.81 6.06
CA LEU A 3 -2.44 5.49 5.41
C LEU A 3 -3.21 5.55 4.08
N GLN A 4 -4.34 6.26 4.04
CA GLN A 4 -5.18 6.39 2.84
C GLN A 4 -4.44 7.02 1.65
N GLU A 5 -3.59 8.02 1.89
CA GLU A 5 -2.79 8.67 0.85
C GLU A 5 -1.74 7.71 0.26
N LYS A 6 -1.08 6.92 1.12
CA LYS A 6 -0.12 5.89 0.68
C LYS A 6 -0.83 4.73 -0.02
N MET A 7 -1.98 4.28 0.49
CA MET A 7 -2.83 3.28 -0.16
C MET A 7 -3.22 3.72 -1.55
N LYS A 8 -3.69 4.96 -1.72
CA LYS A 8 -4.06 5.48 -3.04
C LYS A 8 -2.88 5.43 -4.01
N LYS A 9 -1.70 5.91 -3.60
CA LYS A 9 -0.49 5.85 -4.45
C LYS A 9 -0.07 4.43 -4.81
N ILE A 10 -0.17 3.49 -3.88
CA ILE A 10 0.20 2.09 -4.10
C ILE A 10 -0.85 1.36 -4.96
N LEU A 11 -2.13 1.65 -4.79
CA LEU A 11 -3.21 1.16 -5.67
C LEU A 11 -3.10 1.77 -7.07
N ASP A 12 -2.71 3.04 -7.20
CA ASP A 12 -2.43 3.67 -8.49
C ASP A 12 -1.28 2.95 -9.22
N LEU A 13 -0.27 2.44 -8.49
CA LEU A 13 0.77 1.58 -9.06
C LEU A 13 0.22 0.24 -9.57
N GLN A 14 -0.76 -0.34 -8.87
CA GLN A 14 -1.43 -1.57 -9.32
C GLN A 14 -2.27 -1.33 -10.59
N ILE A 15 -3.09 -0.28 -10.58
CA ILE A 15 -4.03 0.04 -11.68
C ILE A 15 -3.28 0.51 -12.93
N SER A 16 -2.14 1.20 -12.76
CA SER A 16 -1.30 1.64 -13.88
C SER A 16 -0.60 0.49 -14.62
N SER A 17 -0.96 -0.78 -14.34
CA SER A 17 -0.48 -1.96 -15.06
C SER A 17 1.04 -2.07 -14.99
N THR A 18 1.63 -1.80 -13.82
CA THR A 18 3.04 -2.10 -13.62
C THR A 18 3.20 -3.62 -13.59
N ASP A 19 3.58 -4.22 -14.72
CA ASP A 19 3.90 -5.64 -14.81
C ASP A 19 4.85 -6.02 -13.68
N GLY A 20 4.38 -6.84 -12.74
CA GLY A 20 5.17 -7.26 -11.59
C GLY A 20 4.57 -7.05 -10.21
N ILE A 21 3.35 -6.52 -10.06
CA ILE A 21 2.63 -6.59 -8.78
C ILE A 21 1.61 -7.73 -8.84
N ASP A 22 1.79 -8.75 -8.00
CA ASP A 22 0.86 -9.88 -7.90
C ASP A 22 -0.29 -9.58 -6.95
N ASP A 23 -0.01 -8.95 -5.79
CA ASP A 23 -1.04 -8.66 -4.78
C ASP A 23 -0.68 -7.44 -3.92
N ILE A 24 -1.71 -6.80 -3.37
CA ILE A 24 -1.60 -5.69 -2.43
C ILE A 24 -2.60 -5.90 -1.30
N GLN A 25 -2.08 -6.03 -0.08
CA GLN A 25 -2.88 -6.20 1.12
C GLN A 25 -2.64 -5.06 2.09
N VAL A 26 -3.70 -4.65 2.80
CA VAL A 26 -3.59 -3.66 3.86
C VAL A 26 -3.94 -4.33 5.18
N VAL A 27 -2.99 -4.27 6.10
CA VAL A 27 -3.09 -4.85 7.42
C VAL A 27 -3.08 -3.72 8.42
N SER A 28 -4.21 -3.47 9.06
CA SER A 28 -4.33 -2.44 10.09
C SER A 28 -4.78 -3.03 11.42
N ASP A 29 -4.15 -2.58 12.51
CA ASP A 29 -4.60 -2.78 13.87
C ASP A 29 -4.71 -1.43 14.58
N LYS A 30 -5.92 -1.13 15.08
CA LYS A 30 -6.27 0.12 15.76
C LYS A 30 -5.90 1.37 14.92
N GLU A 31 -4.89 2.10 15.36
CA GLU A 31 -4.45 3.37 14.78
C GLU A 31 -3.29 3.18 13.79
N TYR A 32 -2.80 1.96 13.59
CA TYR A 32 -1.66 1.69 12.73
C TYR A 32 -2.04 0.77 11.58
N GLY A 33 -1.49 1.06 10.40
CA GLY A 33 -1.65 0.25 9.20
C GLY A 33 -0.33 0.03 8.48
N TYR A 34 -0.23 -1.14 7.89
CA TYR A 34 0.84 -1.53 6.99
C TYR A 34 0.23 -1.88 5.64
N ILE A 35 0.99 -1.64 4.58
CA ILE A 35 0.65 -2.08 3.23
C ILE A 35 1.69 -3.11 2.85
N VAL A 36 1.22 -4.28 2.48
CA VAL A 36 2.01 -5.42 2.04
C VAL A 36 1.83 -5.54 0.53
N VAL A 37 2.93 -5.51 -0.21
CA VAL A 37 2.94 -5.63 -1.66
C VAL A 37 3.74 -6.86 -2.03
N LEU A 38 3.10 -7.79 -2.71
CA LEU A 38 3.71 -8.95 -3.33
C LEU A 38 4.03 -8.61 -4.78
N VAL A 39 5.30 -8.79 -5.15
CA VAL A 39 5.78 -8.58 -6.51
C VAL A 39 6.12 -9.90 -7.17
N ASN A 40 5.82 -10.03 -8.46
CA ASN A 40 6.09 -11.23 -9.21
C ASN A 40 7.60 -11.40 -9.40
N GLU A 41 8.17 -12.50 -8.91
CA GLU A 41 9.59 -12.77 -9.14
C GLU A 41 9.90 -12.88 -10.65
N LYS A 42 8.99 -13.29 -11.52
CA LYS A 42 9.27 -13.33 -12.96
C LYS A 42 9.39 -11.94 -13.60
N SER A 43 8.99 -10.87 -12.91
CA SER A 43 9.34 -9.50 -13.26
C SER A 43 10.69 -9.07 -12.67
N LEU A 44 11.57 -10.02 -12.31
CA LEU A 44 12.91 -9.95 -11.68
C LEU A 44 13.86 -8.85 -12.18
N TYR A 45 13.51 -8.10 -13.24
CA TYR A 45 14.29 -7.02 -13.84
C TYR A 45 13.61 -5.65 -13.85
N ASN A 46 12.48 -5.47 -13.15
CA ASN A 46 11.84 -4.16 -13.10
C ASN A 46 12.52 -3.28 -12.03
N GLU A 47 13.78 -2.89 -12.27
CA GLU A 47 14.54 -1.91 -11.49
C GLU A 47 13.71 -0.62 -11.27
N ILE A 48 12.85 -0.30 -12.24
CA ILE A 48 11.91 0.82 -12.18
C ILE A 48 10.85 0.59 -11.09
N LEU A 49 10.30 -0.62 -10.97
CA LEU A 49 9.32 -0.94 -9.92
C LEU A 49 10.00 -0.91 -8.55
N GLU A 50 11.18 -1.52 -8.42
CA GLU A 50 11.94 -1.47 -7.16
C GLU A 50 12.26 -0.03 -6.75
N ALA A 51 12.75 0.79 -7.69
CA ALA A 51 13.02 2.21 -7.43
C ALA A 51 11.75 2.97 -7.02
N LYS A 52 10.59 2.68 -7.64
CA LYS A 52 9.30 3.26 -7.23
C LYS A 52 8.89 2.83 -5.81
N LEU A 53 9.04 1.55 -5.48
CA LEU A 53 8.70 1.03 -4.15
C LEU A 53 9.65 1.60 -3.07
N GLN A 54 10.94 1.73 -3.38
CA GLN A 54 11.91 2.40 -2.49
C GLN A 54 11.58 3.89 -2.31
N ASN A 55 11.25 4.60 -3.39
CA ASN A 55 10.85 6.01 -3.35
C ASN A 55 9.56 6.22 -2.53
N LEU A 56 8.70 5.21 -2.45
CA LEU A 56 7.51 5.21 -1.61
C LEU A 56 7.81 4.84 -0.14
N GLU A 57 9.08 4.68 0.23
CA GLU A 57 9.58 4.29 1.55
C GLU A 57 9.21 2.85 1.93
N GLY A 58 9.06 1.99 0.92
CA GLY A 58 8.88 0.55 1.12
C GLY A 58 10.15 -0.10 1.64
N LYS A 59 9.98 -1.07 2.54
CA LYS A 59 11.05 -1.94 3.00
C LYS A 59 10.88 -3.30 2.35
N LYS A 60 11.91 -3.73 1.62
CA LYS A 60 12.00 -5.07 1.07
C LYS A 60 12.33 -6.05 2.20
N ILE A 61 11.43 -7.00 2.46
CA ILE A 61 11.57 -8.02 3.51
C ILE A 61 11.98 -9.36 2.90
N PHE A 62 11.44 -9.68 1.73
CA PHE A 62 11.82 -10.82 0.90
C PHE A 62 12.02 -10.37 -0.56
N PRO A 63 12.63 -11.19 -1.43
CA PRO A 63 12.82 -10.88 -2.84
C PRO A 63 11.56 -10.36 -3.54
N ASP A 64 10.41 -10.89 -3.15
CA ASP A 64 9.07 -10.65 -3.68
C ASP A 64 8.14 -9.89 -2.73
N LEU A 65 8.61 -9.51 -1.52
CA LEU A 65 7.75 -8.91 -0.49
C LEU A 65 8.23 -7.54 -0.05
N TRP A 66 7.35 -6.56 -0.18
CA TRP A 66 7.56 -5.19 0.29
C TRP A 66 6.53 -4.83 1.36
N ILE A 67 7.00 -4.16 2.42
CA ILE A 67 6.15 -3.64 3.49
C ILE A 67 6.33 -2.13 3.61
N PHE A 68 5.22 -1.41 3.68
CA PHE A 68 5.16 0.03 3.87
C PHE A 68 4.47 0.34 5.19
N GLY A 69 5.06 1.25 5.97
CA GLY A 69 4.51 1.70 7.25
C GLY A 69 5.50 1.58 8.42
N PRO A 70 5.03 1.77 9.67
CA PRO A 70 3.63 1.99 10.04
C PRO A 70 3.09 3.35 9.57
N TYR A 71 1.83 3.38 9.16
CA TYR A 71 1.08 4.61 8.90
C TYR A 71 -0.09 4.75 9.87
N LEU A 72 -0.47 5.99 10.15
CA LEU A 72 -1.62 6.26 11.02
C LEU A 72 -2.93 6.04 10.25
N TYR A 73 -3.82 5.22 10.82
CA TYR A 73 -5.20 5.04 10.41
C TYR A 73 -6.05 6.11 11.07
N ASN A 74 -6.57 7.06 10.29
CA ASN A 74 -7.34 8.17 10.83
C ASN A 74 -8.83 7.80 10.80
N ASN A 75 -9.40 7.41 11.95
CA ASN A 75 -10.84 7.10 12.09
C ASN A 75 -11.78 8.31 11.87
N LYS A 76 -11.25 9.52 11.66
CA LYS A 76 -12.04 10.76 11.63
C LYS A 76 -12.93 10.93 10.39
N GLU A 77 -12.74 10.17 9.32
CA GLU A 77 -13.66 10.20 8.17
C GLU A 77 -14.81 9.17 8.26
N SER A 78 -14.70 8.15 9.12
CA SER A 78 -15.75 7.12 9.28
C SER A 78 -16.95 7.58 10.12
N LEU A 79 -16.87 8.72 10.81
CA LEU A 79 -17.92 9.19 11.72
C LEU A 79 -18.90 10.20 11.08
N LYS A 80 -18.82 10.47 9.77
CA LYS A 80 -19.74 11.39 9.09
C LYS A 80 -20.84 10.73 8.24
N THR A 81 -20.94 9.40 8.22
CA THR A 81 -21.88 8.71 7.32
C THR A 81 -22.94 7.85 8.00
N THR A 82 -23.21 8.01 9.30
CA THR A 82 -24.28 7.23 9.96
C THR A 82 -25.26 8.06 10.80
N GLU A 83 -25.23 9.38 10.72
CA GLU A 83 -26.31 10.23 11.26
C GLU A 83 -27.03 10.98 10.15
N GLN A 84 -27.73 10.25 9.28
CA GLN A 84 -28.89 10.74 8.52
C GLN A 84 -29.47 9.60 7.69
N GLN A 85 -30.38 8.84 8.31
CA GLN A 85 -31.59 8.27 7.70
C GLN A 85 -32.33 7.49 8.79
N LYS A 86 -33.11 8.24 9.57
CA LYS A 86 -34.30 7.74 10.25
C LYS A 86 -35.45 8.63 9.82
#